data_AF-A0ABC8EAF1-F1
#
_entry.id   AF-A0ABC8EAF1-F1
#
_cell.length_a   1.000
_cell.length_b   1.000
_cell.length_c   1.000
_cell.angle_alpha   90.00
_cell.angle_beta   90.00
_cell.angle_gamma   90.00
#
_symmetry.space_group_name_H-M   'P 1'
#
loop_
_entity.id
_entity.type
_entity.pdbx_description
1 polymer ?
#
loop_
_entity_poly.entity_id
_entity_poly.type
_entity_poly.pdbx_seq_one_letter_code
_entity_poly.pdbx_strand_id
1 'polypeptide(L)'
;MKIKVKVKTLISLLLLSLFIILIVVPYINLGIGEYLNKKGPPKAQAFYKNYLSSPIKLNEKKALYLYGESILGGFHKYTIMFSGFGGEKNNTPEDIKKAKEAFEKILLKDSDKNYNNKYTKKAYSRLMDISIATLNIDELLHWISWGKGKNNEEIKNISKLYEGYYYYTQRDYKKAETILHGYNKVMDLDFKYYYLLGDIYSHRGNIRKAMDYFEKASSIG
;
A
#
# COMPACT_ATOMS: atom_id res chain seq x y z
N MET A 1 16.03 -55.66 -13.72
CA MET A 1 17.02 -54.95 -12.88
C MET A 1 16.32 -54.50 -11.58
N LYS A 2 16.73 -55.00 -10.40
CA LYS A 2 16.09 -54.62 -9.10
C LYS A 2 16.88 -53.47 -8.46
N ILE A 3 16.30 -52.27 -8.40
CA ILE A 3 16.92 -51.11 -7.75
C ILE A 3 16.77 -51.28 -6.23
N LYS A 4 17.89 -51.43 -5.50
CA LYS A 4 17.91 -51.43 -4.03
C LYS A 4 18.24 -50.02 -3.53
N VAL A 5 17.23 -49.24 -3.15
CA VAL A 5 17.40 -47.92 -2.54
C VAL A 5 17.52 -48.06 -1.02
N LYS A 6 18.50 -47.41 -0.40
CA LYS A 6 18.63 -47.39 1.07
C LYS A 6 17.51 -46.53 1.67
N VAL A 7 16.90 -46.97 2.78
CA VAL A 7 15.80 -46.24 3.46
C VAL A 7 16.17 -44.77 3.74
N LYS A 8 17.41 -44.51 4.18
CA LYS A 8 17.91 -43.14 4.38
C LYS A 8 17.85 -42.25 3.13
N THR A 9 18.09 -42.84 1.96
CA THR A 9 18.03 -42.14 0.67
C THR A 9 16.58 -41.82 0.31
N LEU A 10 15.65 -42.74 0.61
CA LEU A 10 14.22 -42.54 0.41
C LEU A 10 13.68 -41.40 1.30
N ILE A 11 14.04 -41.40 2.58
CA ILE A 11 13.66 -40.33 3.54
C ILE A 11 14.22 -38.99 3.08
N SER A 12 15.49 -38.93 2.67
CA SER A 12 16.10 -37.70 2.17
C SER A 12 15.40 -37.15 0.92
N LEU A 13 15.00 -38.01 -0.01
CA LEU A 13 14.22 -37.62 -1.20
C LEU A 13 12.84 -37.06 -0.83
N LEU A 14 12.19 -37.68 0.16
CA LEU A 14 10.89 -37.23 0.69
C LEU A 14 10.99 -35.86 1.37
N LEU A 15 12.02 -35.64 2.18
CA LEU A 15 12.26 -34.33 2.80
C LEU A 15 12.59 -33.26 1.75
N LEU A 16 13.37 -33.61 0.73
CA LEU A 16 13.69 -32.70 -0.37
C LEU A 16 12.44 -32.33 -1.18
N SER A 17 11.60 -33.31 -1.53
CA SER A 17 10.35 -33.03 -2.26
C SER A 17 9.40 -32.16 -1.43
N LEU A 18 9.30 -32.43 -0.13
CA LEU A 18 8.52 -31.61 0.80
C LEU A 18 9.07 -30.18 0.87
N PHE A 19 10.39 -30.00 0.97
CA PHE A 19 11.02 -28.68 0.94
C PHE A 19 10.71 -27.92 -0.36
N ILE A 20 10.79 -28.60 -1.51
CA ILE A 20 10.47 -27.99 -2.81
C ILE A 20 9.01 -27.53 -2.84
N ILE A 21 8.07 -28.38 -2.42
CA ILE A 21 6.64 -28.08 -2.45
C ILE A 21 6.28 -26.97 -1.46
N LEU A 22 6.85 -26.97 -0.25
CA LEU A 22 6.47 -26.04 0.80
C LEU A 22 7.18 -24.68 0.73
N ILE A 23 8.38 -24.60 0.14
CA ILE A 23 9.20 -23.38 0.15
C ILE A 23 9.51 -22.89 -1.26
N VAL A 24 10.04 -23.77 -2.12
CA VAL A 24 10.50 -23.38 -3.47
C VAL A 24 9.33 -23.01 -4.38
N VAL A 25 8.30 -23.85 -4.45
CA VAL A 25 7.13 -23.61 -5.31
C VAL A 25 6.38 -22.32 -4.95
N PRO A 26 6.10 -22.02 -3.66
CA PRO A 26 5.53 -20.74 -3.28
C PRO A 26 6.43 -19.56 -3.69
N TYR A 27 7.73 -19.64 -3.42
CA TYR A 27 8.64 -18.56 -3.79
C TYR A 27 8.67 -18.30 -5.31
N ILE A 28 8.63 -19.36 -6.13
CA ILE A 28 8.48 -19.27 -7.59
C ILE A 28 7.17 -18.59 -7.97
N ASN A 29 6.03 -18.98 -7.37
CA ASN A 29 4.74 -18.33 -7.62
C ASN A 29 4.79 -16.82 -7.33
N LEU A 30 5.38 -16.41 -6.21
CA LEU A 30 5.54 -15.00 -5.88
C LEU A 30 6.37 -14.25 -6.95
N GLY A 31 7.48 -14.85 -7.39
CA GLY A 31 8.33 -14.28 -8.45
C GLY A 31 7.63 -14.16 -9.81
N ILE A 32 6.87 -15.19 -10.22
CA ILE A 32 6.09 -15.15 -11.46
C ILE A 32 5.01 -14.06 -11.37
N GLY A 33 4.32 -13.96 -10.24
CA GLY A 33 3.34 -12.91 -9.99
C GLY A 33 3.95 -11.52 -10.17
N GLU A 34 5.13 -11.27 -9.57
CA GLU A 34 5.84 -9.99 -9.70
C GLU A 34 6.22 -9.65 -11.14
N TYR A 35 6.73 -10.63 -11.88
CA TYR A 35 7.08 -10.46 -13.28
C TYR A 35 5.86 -10.13 -14.15
N LEU A 36 4.75 -10.84 -13.93
CA LEU A 36 3.51 -10.63 -14.69
C LEU A 36 2.81 -9.32 -14.31
N ASN A 37 2.91 -8.88 -13.06
CA ASN A 37 2.27 -7.65 -12.61
C ASN A 37 2.82 -6.42 -13.37
N LYS A 38 4.08 -6.46 -13.80
CA LYS A 38 4.68 -5.44 -14.67
C LYS A 38 4.13 -5.44 -16.10
N LYS A 39 3.52 -6.54 -16.56
CA LYS A 39 3.07 -6.77 -17.95
C LYS A 39 1.55 -6.87 -18.10
N GLY A 40 0.80 -7.01 -17.01
CA GLY A 40 -0.65 -7.20 -17.02
C GLY A 40 -1.21 -7.68 -15.66
N PRO A 41 -1.92 -6.82 -14.90
CA PRO A 41 -2.35 -7.10 -13.52
C PRO A 41 -3.21 -8.36 -13.31
N PRO A 42 -4.19 -8.71 -14.19
CA PRO A 42 -5.11 -9.82 -13.92
C PRO A 42 -4.41 -11.19 -13.82
N LYS A 43 -3.36 -11.40 -14.63
CA LYS A 43 -2.64 -12.68 -14.69
C LYS A 43 -1.80 -12.92 -13.43
N ALA A 44 -1.32 -11.85 -12.78
CA ALA A 44 -0.52 -11.96 -11.56
C ALA A 44 -1.33 -12.42 -10.33
N GLN A 45 -2.63 -12.11 -10.30
CA GLN A 45 -3.50 -12.39 -9.15
C GLN A 45 -3.54 -13.88 -8.76
N ALA A 46 -3.61 -14.79 -9.75
CA ALA A 46 -3.65 -16.23 -9.49
C ALA A 46 -2.39 -16.72 -8.78
N PHE A 47 -1.22 -16.20 -9.16
CA PHE A 47 0.06 -16.57 -8.56
C PHE A 47 0.18 -16.06 -7.12
N TYR A 48 -0.27 -14.84 -6.85
CA TYR A 48 -0.30 -14.33 -5.48
C TYR A 48 -1.28 -15.11 -4.60
N LYS A 49 -2.47 -15.46 -5.12
CA LYS A 49 -3.42 -16.34 -4.40
C LYS A 49 -2.80 -17.69 -4.07
N ASN A 50 -2.13 -18.33 -5.03
CA ASN A 50 -1.46 -19.62 -4.80
C ASN A 50 -0.33 -19.52 -3.77
N TYR A 51 0.41 -18.40 -3.75
CA TYR A 51 1.36 -18.13 -2.68
C TYR A 51 0.67 -18.02 -1.31
N LEU A 52 -0.42 -17.25 -1.23
CA LEU A 52 -1.13 -16.97 0.01
C LEU A 52 -1.91 -18.16 0.59
N SER A 53 -2.24 -19.15 -0.26
CA SER A 53 -2.81 -20.44 0.16
C SER A 53 -1.75 -21.44 0.63
N SER A 54 -0.47 -21.15 0.44
CA SER A 54 0.62 -22.03 0.87
C SER A 54 0.72 -22.07 2.40
N PRO A 55 1.07 -23.23 3.00
CA PRO A 55 1.20 -23.36 4.45
C PRO A 55 2.36 -22.53 5.02
N ILE A 56 3.46 -22.36 4.26
CA ILE A 56 4.62 -21.55 4.65
C ILE A 56 4.68 -20.29 3.79
N LYS A 57 4.69 -19.12 4.45
CA LYS A 57 4.55 -17.79 3.80
C LYS A 57 5.58 -16.78 4.30
N LEU A 58 6.85 -17.00 3.97
CA LEU A 58 7.97 -16.16 4.41
C LEU A 58 7.85 -14.67 4.00
N ASN A 59 7.13 -14.38 2.92
CA ASN A 59 6.94 -13.05 2.33
C ASN A 59 5.46 -12.65 2.27
N GLU A 60 4.65 -13.07 3.26
CA GLU A 60 3.21 -12.89 3.24
C GLU A 60 2.76 -11.44 3.06
N LYS A 61 3.36 -10.48 3.79
CA LYS A 61 2.99 -9.04 3.66
C LYS A 61 3.24 -8.50 2.26
N LYS A 62 4.35 -8.89 1.63
CA LYS A 62 4.67 -8.53 0.24
C LYS A 62 3.61 -9.09 -0.70
N ALA A 63 3.28 -10.37 -0.56
CA ALA A 63 2.29 -11.04 -1.40
C ALA A 63 0.89 -10.46 -1.23
N LEU A 64 0.46 -10.17 0.00
CA LEU A 64 -0.82 -9.49 0.29
C LEU A 64 -0.88 -8.12 -0.38
N TYR A 65 0.20 -7.34 -0.27
CA TYR A 65 0.25 -6.00 -0.84
C TYR A 65 0.18 -6.06 -2.37
N LEU A 66 1.02 -6.89 -2.99
CA LEU A 66 1.04 -7.06 -4.44
C LEU A 66 -0.28 -7.64 -4.97
N TYR A 67 -0.92 -8.52 -4.20
CA TYR A 67 -2.26 -9.03 -4.52
C TYR A 67 -3.28 -7.89 -4.54
N GLY A 68 -3.38 -7.08 -3.48
CA GLY A 68 -4.28 -5.93 -3.42
C GLY A 68 -4.05 -4.93 -4.57
N GLU A 69 -2.79 -4.58 -4.83
CA GLU A 69 -2.42 -3.69 -5.95
C GLU A 69 -2.82 -4.28 -7.31
N SER A 70 -2.61 -5.57 -7.53
CA SER A 70 -2.96 -6.24 -8.80
C SER A 70 -4.47 -6.32 -9.05
N ILE A 71 -5.29 -6.23 -7.99
CA ILE A 71 -6.74 -6.11 -8.10
C ILE A 71 -7.12 -4.71 -8.55
N LEU A 72 -6.58 -3.72 -7.84
CA LEU A 72 -6.91 -2.31 -7.96
C LEU A 72 -6.33 -1.60 -9.20
N GLY A 73 -5.36 -2.21 -9.88
CA GLY A 73 -4.65 -1.69 -11.06
C GLY A 73 -5.20 -0.39 -11.66
N GLY A 74 -4.49 0.72 -11.42
CA GLY A 74 -4.92 2.07 -11.83
C GLY A 74 -5.79 2.83 -10.82
N PHE A 75 -5.87 2.36 -9.58
CA PHE A 75 -6.49 3.08 -8.47
C PHE A 75 -5.71 4.33 -8.04
N HIS A 76 -4.53 4.56 -8.62
CA HIS A 76 -3.73 5.76 -8.42
C HIS A 76 -4.53 7.05 -8.70
N LYS A 77 -5.52 6.99 -9.60
CA LYS A 77 -6.47 8.08 -9.91
C LYS A 77 -7.35 8.54 -8.74
N TYR A 78 -7.41 7.75 -7.66
CA TYR A 78 -8.19 8.09 -6.46
C TYR A 78 -7.32 8.41 -5.24
N THR A 79 -6.00 8.45 -5.43
CA THR A 79 -5.10 8.94 -4.38
C THR A 79 -5.23 10.45 -4.29
N ILE A 80 -4.93 11.01 -3.10
CA ILE A 80 -4.92 12.46 -2.87
C ILE A 80 -4.34 13.19 -4.10
N MET A 81 -5.19 14.03 -4.72
CA MET A 81 -4.85 14.94 -5.82
C MET A 81 -4.41 14.29 -7.15
N PHE A 82 -4.75 13.03 -7.42
CA PHE A 82 -4.62 12.41 -8.75
C PHE A 82 -5.96 12.30 -9.50
N SER A 83 -6.85 13.26 -9.31
CA SER A 83 -8.15 13.38 -10.00
C SER A 83 -7.98 13.92 -11.43
N GLY A 84 -7.22 13.20 -12.26
CA GLY A 84 -7.12 13.53 -13.67
C GLY A 84 -5.85 13.01 -14.33
N PHE A 85 -5.93 11.82 -14.91
CA PHE A 85 -5.53 11.50 -16.29
C PHE A 85 -6.03 10.09 -16.59
N GLY A 86 -6.71 9.94 -17.73
CA GLY A 86 -7.64 8.83 -18.00
C GLY A 86 -7.01 7.48 -18.35
N GLY A 87 -7.91 6.50 -18.52
CA GLY A 87 -7.63 5.24 -19.22
C GLY A 87 -7.23 4.05 -18.36
N GLU A 88 -7.81 3.85 -17.18
CA GLU A 88 -7.50 2.66 -16.36
C GLU A 88 -8.73 1.97 -15.78
N LYS A 89 -8.59 0.64 -15.63
CA LYS A 89 -9.59 -0.36 -15.21
C LYS A 89 -10.64 0.19 -14.24
N ASN A 90 -11.91 0.01 -14.58
CA ASN A 90 -13.00 0.27 -13.64
C ASN A 90 -13.01 -0.85 -12.59
N ASN A 91 -12.58 -0.52 -11.37
CA ASN A 91 -12.65 -1.44 -10.24
C ASN A 91 -14.10 -1.54 -9.77
N THR A 92 -14.59 -2.77 -9.64
CA THR A 92 -15.92 -3.01 -9.06
C THR A 92 -15.88 -2.78 -7.53
N PRO A 93 -17.02 -2.54 -6.87
CA PRO A 93 -17.07 -2.49 -5.40
C PRO A 93 -16.48 -3.74 -4.74
N GLU A 94 -16.67 -4.91 -5.36
CA GLU A 94 -16.11 -6.18 -4.89
C GLU A 94 -14.59 -6.25 -5.06
N ASP A 95 -14.03 -5.68 -6.13
CA ASP A 95 -12.57 -5.54 -6.28
C ASP A 95 -11.97 -4.67 -5.18
N ILE A 96 -12.62 -3.53 -4.89
CA ILE A 96 -12.20 -2.62 -3.82
C ILE A 96 -12.23 -3.33 -2.47
N LYS A 97 -13.32 -4.05 -2.17
CA LYS A 97 -13.46 -4.84 -0.94
C LYS A 97 -12.34 -5.87 -0.79
N LYS A 98 -12.09 -6.68 -1.82
CA LYS A 98 -11.02 -7.71 -1.79
C LYS A 98 -9.63 -7.11 -1.56
N ALA A 99 -9.34 -5.99 -2.22
CA ALA A 99 -8.06 -5.32 -2.05
C ALA A 99 -7.92 -4.72 -0.65
N LYS A 100 -8.97 -4.07 -0.15
CA LYS A 100 -9.04 -3.55 1.22
C LYS A 100 -8.78 -4.66 2.24
N GLU A 101 -9.46 -5.80 2.15
CA GLU A 101 -9.24 -6.94 3.04
C GLU A 101 -7.78 -7.43 3.02
N ALA A 102 -7.13 -7.41 1.85
CA ALA A 102 -5.72 -7.78 1.73
C ALA A 102 -4.80 -6.78 2.46
N PHE A 103 -5.08 -5.48 2.35
CA PHE A 103 -4.33 -4.44 3.05
C PHE A 103 -4.58 -4.43 4.56
N GLU A 104 -5.82 -4.60 5.01
CA GLU A 104 -6.16 -4.73 6.43
C GLU A 104 -5.44 -5.92 7.07
N LYS A 105 -5.38 -7.07 6.38
CA LYS A 105 -4.61 -8.24 6.85
C LYS A 105 -3.13 -7.95 7.07
N ILE A 106 -2.53 -7.02 6.33
CA ILE A 106 -1.13 -6.60 6.58
C ILE A 106 -1.02 -5.87 7.92
N LEU A 107 -1.98 -4.99 8.22
CA LEU A 107 -1.99 -4.20 9.45
C LEU A 107 -2.35 -5.03 10.69
N LEU A 108 -3.29 -5.97 10.56
CA LEU A 108 -3.73 -6.87 11.65
C LEU A 108 -2.65 -7.90 12.03
N LYS A 109 -1.72 -8.21 11.12
CA LYS A 109 -0.62 -9.15 11.36
C LYS A 109 0.62 -8.52 11.99
N ASP A 110 0.63 -7.20 12.19
CA ASP A 110 1.70 -6.55 12.93
C ASP A 110 1.48 -6.73 14.44
N SER A 111 2.04 -7.82 14.98
CA SER A 111 2.43 -7.94 16.39
C SER A 111 3.73 -7.18 16.69
N ASP A 112 4.49 -6.82 15.65
CA ASP A 112 5.68 -6.00 15.74
C ASP A 112 5.29 -4.56 16.06
N LYS A 113 5.51 -4.16 17.32
CA LYS A 113 5.35 -2.78 17.81
C LYS A 113 6.11 -1.74 16.95
N ASN A 114 7.02 -2.17 16.08
CA ASN A 114 7.87 -1.31 15.28
C ASN A 114 7.34 -0.99 13.87
N TYR A 115 6.39 -1.72 13.29
CA TYR A 115 5.82 -1.42 11.95
C TYR A 115 6.87 -1.12 10.84
N ASN A 116 8.11 -1.61 10.97
CA ASN A 116 9.25 -1.28 10.09
C ASN A 116 9.18 -1.92 8.70
N ASN A 117 8.08 -2.62 8.39
CA ASN A 117 7.91 -3.25 7.08
C ASN A 117 7.37 -2.24 6.07
N LYS A 118 8.09 -2.04 4.95
CA LYS A 118 7.67 -1.14 3.87
C LYS A 118 6.26 -1.42 3.31
N TYR A 119 5.76 -2.66 3.39
CA TYR A 119 4.43 -3.00 2.93
C TYR A 119 3.33 -2.60 3.92
N THR A 120 3.64 -2.50 5.22
CA THR A 120 2.71 -1.98 6.23
C THR A 120 2.35 -0.53 5.92
N LYS A 121 3.35 0.35 5.75
CA LYS A 121 3.10 1.76 5.45
C LYS A 121 2.38 1.98 4.11
N LYS A 122 2.75 1.19 3.08
CA LYS A 122 2.07 1.24 1.79
C LYS A 122 0.62 0.77 1.89
N ALA A 123 0.36 -0.33 2.59
CA ALA A 123 -0.99 -0.82 2.83
C ALA A 123 -1.83 0.19 3.63
N TYR A 124 -1.26 0.82 4.66
CA TYR A 124 -1.92 1.87 5.43
C TYR A 124 -2.31 3.05 4.54
N SER A 125 -1.39 3.58 3.73
CA SER A 125 -1.69 4.64 2.77
C SER A 125 -2.78 4.22 1.77
N ARG A 126 -2.79 2.96 1.33
CA ARG A 126 -3.84 2.45 0.43
C ARG A 126 -5.22 2.39 1.05
N LEU A 127 -5.33 2.03 2.33
CA LEU A 127 -6.62 2.06 3.02
C LEU A 127 -7.19 3.48 3.05
N MET A 128 -6.34 4.47 3.32
CA MET A 128 -6.72 5.88 3.31
C MET A 128 -7.15 6.35 1.91
N ASP A 129 -6.38 5.99 0.87
CA ASP A 129 -6.74 6.28 -0.53
C ASP A 129 -8.09 5.63 -0.89
N ILE A 130 -8.34 4.39 -0.44
CA ILE A 130 -9.63 3.70 -0.65
C ILE A 130 -10.78 4.44 0.03
N SER A 131 -10.59 4.89 1.28
CA SER A 131 -11.61 5.65 2.00
C SER A 131 -11.96 6.95 1.28
N ILE A 132 -10.97 7.65 0.73
CA ILE A 132 -11.19 8.85 -0.09
C ILE A 132 -11.93 8.50 -1.39
N ALA A 133 -11.43 7.50 -2.12
CA ALA A 133 -12.00 7.06 -3.40
C ALA A 133 -13.47 6.67 -3.32
N THR A 134 -13.84 6.04 -2.20
CA THR A 134 -15.19 5.55 -1.92
C THR A 134 -16.06 6.57 -1.18
N LEU A 135 -15.53 7.77 -0.93
CA LEU A 135 -16.17 8.83 -0.16
C LEU A 135 -16.62 8.38 1.24
N ASN A 136 -15.94 7.39 1.81
CA ASN A 136 -16.20 6.86 3.14
C ASN A 136 -15.42 7.65 4.20
N ILE A 137 -16.00 8.77 4.61
CA ILE A 137 -15.38 9.71 5.56
C ILE A 137 -15.16 9.07 6.94
N ASP A 138 -16.12 8.28 7.43
CA ASP A 138 -16.01 7.62 8.74
C ASP A 138 -14.82 6.66 8.77
N GLU A 139 -14.62 5.93 7.68
CA GLU A 139 -13.48 5.04 7.56
C GLU A 139 -12.16 5.80 7.42
N LEU A 140 -12.13 6.90 6.67
CA LEU A 140 -10.96 7.77 6.59
C LEU A 140 -10.57 8.27 8.00
N LEU A 141 -11.53 8.78 8.77
CA LEU A 141 -11.31 9.26 10.13
C LEU A 141 -10.88 8.13 11.08
N HIS A 142 -11.46 6.94 10.93
CA HIS A 142 -11.03 5.74 11.67
C HIS A 142 -9.55 5.46 11.45
N TRP A 143 -9.11 5.38 10.19
CA TRP A 143 -7.72 5.08 9.85
C TRP A 143 -6.76 6.21 10.22
N ILE A 144 -7.18 7.48 10.14
CA ILE A 144 -6.41 8.63 10.68
C ILE A 144 -6.17 8.44 12.18
N SER A 145 -7.23 8.16 12.94
CA SER A 145 -7.15 7.95 14.39
C SER A 145 -6.28 6.75 14.75
N TRP A 146 -6.45 5.64 14.04
CA TRP A 146 -5.64 4.43 14.21
C TRP A 146 -4.13 4.71 14.07
N GLY A 147 -3.74 5.45 13.02
CA GLY A 147 -2.32 5.70 12.75
C GLY A 147 -1.69 6.70 13.71
N LYS A 148 -2.44 7.73 14.15
CA LYS A 148 -2.01 8.65 15.21
C LYS A 148 -1.67 7.92 16.51
N GLY A 149 -2.45 6.88 16.83
CA GLY A 149 -2.25 6.06 18.03
C GLY A 149 -1.05 5.11 17.99
N LYS A 150 -0.29 5.05 16.88
CA LYS A 150 0.85 4.12 16.76
C LYS A 150 2.16 4.70 17.25
N ASN A 151 3.03 3.85 17.77
CA ASN A 151 4.41 4.22 18.13
C ASN A 151 5.39 4.13 16.94
N ASN A 152 4.90 4.41 15.72
CA ASN A 152 5.72 4.43 14.52
C ASN A 152 5.59 5.81 13.88
N GLU A 153 6.71 6.50 13.73
CA GLU A 153 6.75 7.89 13.28
C GLU A 153 6.35 8.03 11.81
N GLU A 154 6.67 7.05 10.96
CA GLU A 154 6.24 7.06 9.56
C GLU A 154 4.71 6.93 9.45
N ILE A 155 4.09 6.00 10.16
CA ILE A 155 2.64 5.83 10.20
C ILE A 155 1.96 7.10 10.72
N LYS A 156 2.47 7.68 11.81
CA LYS A 156 1.98 8.97 12.34
C LYS A 156 2.07 10.09 11.30
N ASN A 157 3.18 10.18 10.56
CA ASN A 157 3.35 11.20 9.52
C ASN A 157 2.40 10.97 8.34
N ILE A 158 2.15 9.72 7.94
CA ILE A 158 1.12 9.41 6.96
C ILE A 158 -0.25 9.88 7.48
N SER A 159 -0.61 9.59 8.75
CA SER A 159 -1.87 10.06 9.33
C SER A 159 -2.02 11.58 9.30
N LYS A 160 -0.96 12.33 9.60
CA LYS A 160 -0.96 13.81 9.53
C LYS A 160 -1.24 14.30 8.11
N LEU A 161 -0.64 13.69 7.09
CA LEU A 161 -0.86 14.06 5.69
C LEU A 161 -2.34 13.92 5.30
N TYR A 162 -2.95 12.77 5.62
CA TYR A 162 -4.35 12.52 5.29
C TYR A 162 -5.32 13.32 6.18
N GLU A 163 -4.96 13.62 7.43
CA GLU A 163 -5.74 14.54 8.25
C GLU A 163 -5.68 15.98 7.72
N GLY A 164 -4.51 16.42 7.27
CA GLY A 164 -4.34 17.69 6.58
C GLY A 164 -5.22 17.75 5.33
N TYR A 165 -5.24 16.68 4.54
CA TYR A 165 -6.16 16.53 3.40
C TYR A 165 -7.63 16.62 3.81
N TYR A 166 -8.03 15.93 4.87
CA TYR A 166 -9.40 16.00 5.39
C TYR A 166 -9.80 17.45 5.69
N TYR A 167 -9.03 18.19 6.49
CA TYR A 167 -9.36 19.59 6.79
C TYR A 167 -9.27 20.52 5.57
N TYR A 168 -8.36 20.23 4.64
CA TYR A 168 -8.30 20.93 3.36
C TYR A 168 -9.61 20.76 2.58
N THR A 169 -10.17 19.55 2.47
CA THR A 169 -11.46 19.32 1.78
C THR A 169 -12.65 20.00 2.49
N GLN A 170 -12.54 20.22 3.80
CA GLN A 170 -13.49 21.03 4.58
C GLN A 170 -13.25 22.55 4.46
N ARG A 171 -12.28 22.98 3.64
CA ARG A 171 -11.85 24.39 3.48
C ARG A 171 -11.32 25.04 4.76
N ASP A 172 -10.99 24.26 5.79
CA ASP A 172 -10.29 24.75 6.97
C ASP A 172 -8.79 24.78 6.71
N TYR A 173 -8.39 25.69 5.82
CA TYR A 173 -7.02 25.82 5.33
C TYR A 173 -6.02 26.14 6.45
N LYS A 174 -6.45 26.86 7.49
CA LYS A 174 -5.59 27.19 8.64
C LYS A 174 -5.27 25.94 9.45
N LYS A 175 -6.27 25.10 9.73
CA LYS A 175 -6.06 23.85 10.47
C LYS A 175 -5.30 22.83 9.63
N ALA A 176 -5.64 22.70 8.35
CA ALA A 176 -4.92 21.85 7.41
C ALA A 176 -3.42 22.22 7.37
N GLU A 177 -3.09 23.50 7.20
CA GLU A 177 -1.71 23.99 7.24
C GLU A 177 -1.00 23.66 8.56
N THR A 178 -1.66 23.91 9.70
CA THR A 178 -1.09 23.65 11.03
C THR A 178 -0.72 22.18 11.21
N ILE A 179 -1.59 21.27 10.78
CA ILE A 179 -1.35 19.82 10.84
C ILE A 179 -0.22 19.43 9.90
N LEU A 180 -0.23 19.95 8.68
CA LEU A 180 0.78 19.64 7.66
C LEU A 180 2.17 20.14 8.07
N HIS A 181 2.32 21.29 8.73
CA HIS A 181 3.63 21.73 9.24
C HIS A 181 4.24 20.79 10.28
N GLY A 182 3.43 19.95 10.93
CA GLY A 182 3.90 18.86 11.80
C GLY A 182 4.39 17.61 11.06
N TYR A 183 4.32 17.57 9.72
CA TYR A 183 4.77 16.47 8.89
C TYR A 183 6.30 16.45 8.76
N ASN A 184 6.93 15.33 9.09
CA ASN A 184 8.37 15.16 8.91
C ASN A 184 8.69 14.64 7.49
N LYS A 185 9.47 15.42 6.74
CA LYS A 185 9.80 15.22 5.32
C LYS A 185 10.90 14.17 5.19
N VAL A 186 10.51 12.92 4.94
CA VAL A 186 11.43 11.78 4.79
C VAL A 186 10.81 10.67 3.92
N MET A 187 9.71 10.93 3.19
CA MET A 187 8.84 9.87 2.68
C MET A 187 8.56 9.93 1.17
N ASP A 188 8.22 8.77 0.60
CA ASP A 188 7.67 8.57 -0.76
C ASP A 188 6.39 9.42 -1.05
N LEU A 189 5.84 10.11 -0.04
CA LEU A 189 4.61 10.91 -0.13
C LEU A 189 4.87 12.42 -0.03
N ASP A 190 6.14 12.86 -0.01
CA ASP A 190 6.51 14.26 0.13
C ASP A 190 5.91 15.14 -0.99
N PHE A 191 5.73 14.59 -2.19
CA PHE A 191 5.05 15.29 -3.29
C PHE A 191 3.60 15.69 -2.93
N LYS A 192 2.84 14.81 -2.25
CA LYS A 192 1.45 15.07 -1.82
C LYS A 192 1.42 16.19 -0.79
N TYR A 193 2.36 16.17 0.14
CA TYR A 193 2.50 17.21 1.16
C TYR A 193 2.75 18.58 0.52
N TYR A 194 3.73 18.67 -0.40
CA TYR A 194 4.06 19.92 -1.07
C TYR A 194 2.92 20.43 -1.94
N TYR A 195 2.26 19.53 -2.67
CA TYR A 195 1.10 19.89 -3.48
C TYR A 195 -0.04 20.45 -2.63
N LEU A 196 -0.39 19.80 -1.50
CA LEU A 196 -1.43 20.28 -0.59
C LEU A 196 -1.13 21.68 -0.04
N LEU A 197 0.13 21.93 0.37
CA LEU A 197 0.51 23.26 0.83
C LEU A 197 0.46 24.28 -0.30
N GLY A 198 0.93 23.94 -1.50
CA GLY A 198 0.83 24.79 -2.67
C GLY A 198 -0.61 25.22 -2.92
N ASP A 199 -1.54 24.27 -2.90
CA ASP A 199 -2.94 24.54 -3.14
C ASP A 199 -3.61 25.32 -1.99
N ILE A 200 -3.26 25.04 -0.73
CA ILE A 200 -3.68 25.84 0.43
C ILE A 200 -3.24 27.31 0.30
N TYR A 201 -1.99 27.55 -0.12
CA TYR A 201 -1.47 28.90 -0.30
C TYR A 201 -2.10 29.61 -1.51
N SER A 202 -2.39 28.86 -2.57
CA SER A 202 -3.11 29.35 -3.75
C SER A 202 -4.50 29.86 -3.37
N HIS A 203 -5.28 29.05 -2.63
CA HIS A 203 -6.62 29.42 -2.14
C HIS A 203 -6.61 30.65 -1.21
N ARG A 204 -5.47 30.96 -0.57
CA ARG A 204 -5.29 32.13 0.29
C ARG A 204 -4.70 33.35 -0.44
N GLY A 205 -4.52 33.27 -1.76
CA GLY A 205 -3.98 34.35 -2.58
C GLY A 205 -2.47 34.56 -2.44
N ASN A 206 -1.74 33.66 -1.76
CA ASN A 206 -0.29 33.76 -1.64
C ASN A 206 0.41 33.00 -2.77
N ILE A 207 0.30 33.58 -3.97
CA ILE A 207 0.75 32.94 -5.22
C ILE A 207 2.24 32.59 -5.21
N ARG A 208 3.08 33.48 -4.65
CA ARG A 208 4.52 33.22 -4.55
C ARG A 208 4.82 31.95 -3.74
N LYS A 209 4.25 31.84 -2.53
CA LYS A 209 4.45 30.62 -1.72
C LYS A 209 3.84 29.40 -2.39
N ALA A 210 2.69 29.55 -3.06
CA ALA A 210 2.07 28.45 -3.78
C ALA A 210 3.00 27.88 -4.87
N MET A 211 3.61 28.75 -5.68
CA MET A 211 4.61 28.37 -6.69
C MET A 211 5.81 27.66 -6.07
N ASP A 212 6.41 28.20 -5.00
CA ASP A 212 7.55 27.56 -4.32
C ASP A 212 7.22 26.11 -3.89
N TYR A 213 5.97 25.86 -3.49
CA TYR A 213 5.49 24.53 -3.09
C TYR A 213 5.20 23.62 -4.28
N PHE A 214 4.58 24.14 -5.34
CA PHE A 214 4.35 23.37 -6.56
C PHE A 214 5.65 22.97 -7.26
N GLU A 215 6.66 23.85 -7.28
CA GLU A 215 7.99 23.52 -7.81
C GLU A 215 8.64 22.37 -7.02
N LYS A 216 8.55 22.41 -5.69
CA LYS A 216 9.03 21.29 -4.84
C LYS A 216 8.28 20.00 -5.13
N ALA A 217 6.96 20.04 -5.28
CA ALA A 217 6.16 18.87 -5.63
C ALA A 217 6.63 18.28 -6.97
N SER A 218 6.75 19.12 -8.01
CA SER A 218 7.19 18.71 -9.35
C SER A 218 8.61 18.18 -9.41
N SER A 219 9.51 18.63 -8.52
CA SER A 219 10.88 18.12 -8.45
C SER A 219 10.99 16.70 -7.90
N ILE A 220 9.94 16.21 -7.21
CA ILE A 220 9.91 14.91 -6.53
C ILE A 220 9.03 13.91 -7.29
N GLY A 221 7.99 14.36 -7.97
CA GLY A 221 7.02 13.51 -8.67
C GLY A 221 6.41 14.17 -9.89
#